data_AF-W6ZAX8-F1
#
_entry.id   AF-W6ZAX8-F1
#
_cell.length_a   1.000
_cell.length_b   1.000
_cell.length_c   1.000
_cell.angle_alpha   90.00
_cell.angle_beta   90.00
_cell.angle_gamma   90.00
#
_symmetry.space_group_name_H-M   'P 1'
#
loop_
_entity.id
_entity.type
_entity.pdbx_description
1 polymer ?
#
loop_
_entity_poly.entity_id
_entity_poly.type
_entity_poly.pdbx_seq_one_letter_code
_entity_poly.pdbx_strand_id
1 'polypeptide(L)'
;MENIKIHLGQKHIWVDAQTFRAWFPKQRSEYSIQGDIWVQKLHGYFNGHFGIRKEIVQKTLERFFGTLGPYAQHGNGETRHRVRQVLRHYLDQQCLNNAYRPKDLQCLRHTFVILVQLARKYESLLLAEALSTFWDQTKSKINRHEKSEYLADWKKAAEKLEESHAVRPLSALIPQRHGRGRPAPGVKYGRRKVDFRLDAQAFANPAWAPHGIAPVGYRRDEYFAKLNRIQHQQREMKETLENVNGKLDRLIRGAY
;
A
#
# COMPACT_ATOMS: atom_id res chain seq x y z
N MET A 1 -5.67 -7.31 23.38
CA MET A 1 -5.56 -6.41 22.21
C MET A 1 -6.37 -5.16 22.53
N GLU A 2 -5.77 -3.98 22.44
CA GLU A 2 -6.48 -2.71 22.63
C GLU A 2 -7.33 -2.42 21.40
N ASN A 3 -8.63 -2.11 21.59
CA ASN A 3 -9.51 -1.72 20.50
C ASN A 3 -9.96 -0.26 20.68
N ILE A 4 -10.04 0.46 19.57
CA ILE A 4 -10.63 1.80 19.49
C ILE A 4 -12.05 1.65 18.96
N LYS A 5 -13.00 2.27 19.67
CA LYS A 5 -14.41 2.35 19.24
C LYS A 5 -14.62 3.60 18.39
N ILE A 6 -15.00 3.43 17.13
CA ILE A 6 -15.35 4.52 16.23
C ILE A 6 -16.86 4.65 16.16
N HIS A 7 -17.37 5.83 16.50
CA HIS A 7 -18.79 6.18 16.47
C HIS A 7 -19.11 6.91 15.16
N LEU A 8 -19.90 6.31 14.28
CA LEU A 8 -20.36 6.88 13.02
C LEU A 8 -21.88 6.75 12.92
N GLY A 9 -22.58 7.86 13.15
CA GLY A 9 -24.03 7.87 13.33
C GLY A 9 -24.45 6.91 14.45
N GLN A 10 -25.33 5.98 14.11
CA GLN A 10 -25.80 4.94 15.04
C GLN A 10 -24.90 3.69 15.09
N LYS A 11 -23.84 3.64 14.27
CA LYS A 11 -22.94 2.48 14.19
C LYS A 11 -21.73 2.64 15.09
N HIS A 12 -21.32 1.51 15.65
CA HIS A 12 -20.08 1.36 16.38
C HIS A 12 -19.19 0.37 15.65
N ILE A 13 -18.00 0.83 15.27
CA ILE A 13 -17.01 0.00 14.58
C ILE A 13 -15.80 -0.12 15.49
N TRP A 14 -15.41 -1.35 15.78
CA TRP A 14 -14.22 -1.65 16.55
C TRP A 14 -13.03 -1.83 15.61
N VAL A 15 -11.95 -1.11 15.88
CA VAL A 15 -10.70 -1.21 15.12
C VAL A 15 -9.57 -1.41 16.12
N ASP A 16 -8.64 -2.32 15.84
CA ASP A 16 -7.46 -2.48 16.68
C ASP A 16 -6.67 -1.16 16.79
N ALA A 17 -6.28 -0.81 18.01
CA ALA A 17 -5.70 0.50 18.33
C ALA A 17 -4.34 0.71 17.66
N GLN A 18 -3.53 -0.35 17.55
CA GLN A 18 -2.21 -0.29 16.92
C GLN A 18 -2.34 -0.01 15.42
N THR A 19 -3.27 -0.71 14.76
CA THR A 19 -3.59 -0.51 13.35
C THR A 19 -4.14 0.89 13.12
N PHE A 20 -5.09 1.33 13.95
CA PHE A 20 -5.65 2.67 13.82
C PHE A 20 -4.57 3.76 13.96
N ARG A 21 -3.70 3.66 14.98
CA ARG A 21 -2.60 4.62 15.20
C ARG A 21 -1.58 4.60 14.06
N ALA A 22 -1.31 3.44 13.46
CA ALA A 22 -0.43 3.33 12.30
C ALA A 22 -1.02 4.02 11.05
N TRP A 23 -2.34 3.97 10.87
CA TRP A 23 -3.02 4.61 9.75
C TRP A 23 -3.28 6.10 10.00
N PHE A 24 -3.52 6.52 11.23
CA PHE A 24 -3.88 7.89 11.58
C PHE A 24 -2.99 8.43 12.69
N PRO A 25 -1.69 8.66 12.42
CA PRO A 25 -0.70 8.98 13.45
C PRO A 25 -0.96 10.32 14.16
N LYS A 26 -1.65 11.26 13.51
CA LYS A 26 -2.04 12.55 14.12
C LYS A 26 -3.26 12.47 15.03
N GLN A 27 -4.00 11.36 15.01
CA GLN A 27 -5.18 11.22 15.85
C GLN A 27 -4.77 10.71 17.24
N ARG A 28 -4.74 11.62 18.22
CA ARG A 28 -4.57 11.28 19.63
C ARG A 28 -5.92 10.90 20.23
N SER A 29 -6.26 9.62 20.19
CA SER A 29 -7.44 9.08 20.87
C SER A 29 -7.06 7.83 21.64
N GLU A 30 -7.38 7.82 22.93
CA GLU A 30 -6.98 6.72 23.82
C GLU A 30 -7.84 5.48 23.58
N TYR A 31 -9.18 5.62 23.52
CA TYR A 31 -10.09 4.45 23.42
C TYR A 31 -11.35 4.66 22.57
N SER A 32 -11.72 5.90 22.22
CA SER A 32 -12.89 6.16 21.38
C SER A 32 -12.69 7.36 20.44
N ILE A 33 -13.37 7.32 19.30
CA ILE A 33 -13.34 8.37 18.28
C ILE A 33 -14.77 8.69 17.87
N GLN A 34 -15.10 9.97 17.95
CA GLN A 34 -16.31 10.50 17.34
C GLN A 34 -16.08 10.69 15.83
N GLY A 35 -16.37 9.64 15.06
CA GLY A 35 -16.30 9.65 13.60
C GLY A 35 -17.26 10.65 12.97
N ASP A 36 -18.36 11.01 13.63
CA ASP A 36 -19.27 12.07 13.14
C ASP A 36 -18.59 13.45 13.03
N ILE A 37 -17.62 13.74 13.91
CA ILE A 37 -16.81 14.95 13.77
C ILE A 37 -16.01 14.90 12.46
N TRP A 38 -15.53 13.71 12.07
CA TRP A 38 -14.79 13.52 10.82
C TRP A 38 -15.72 13.70 9.62
N VAL A 39 -16.93 13.13 9.69
CA VAL A 39 -17.97 13.31 8.67
C VAL A 39 -18.28 14.79 8.47
N GLN A 40 -18.54 15.54 9.55
CA GLN A 40 -18.82 16.97 9.47
C GLN A 40 -17.63 17.75 8.89
N LYS A 41 -16.42 17.46 9.36
CA LYS A 41 -15.18 18.11 8.91
C LYS A 41 -14.84 17.83 7.44
N LEU A 42 -15.20 16.66 6.91
CA LEU A 42 -15.02 16.30 5.51
C LEU A 42 -16.15 16.88 4.66
N HIS A 43 -17.40 16.81 5.13
CA HIS A 43 -18.53 17.42 4.45
C HIS A 43 -18.36 18.93 4.29
N GLY A 44 -17.92 19.63 5.35
CA GLY A 44 -17.62 21.06 5.27
C GLY A 44 -16.53 21.40 4.24
N TYR A 45 -15.58 20.50 4.00
CA TYR A 45 -14.58 20.65 2.95
C TYR A 45 -15.19 20.48 1.54
N PHE A 46 -16.15 19.58 1.39
CA PHE A 46 -16.83 19.33 0.12
C PHE A 46 -18.04 20.22 -0.12
N ASN A 47 -18.34 21.18 0.76
CA ASN A 47 -19.56 21.98 0.67
C ASN A 47 -19.64 22.72 -0.68
N GLY A 48 -20.53 22.26 -1.57
CA GLY A 48 -20.68 22.77 -2.94
C GLY A 48 -19.69 22.22 -3.98
N HIS A 49 -18.72 21.39 -3.58
CA HIS A 49 -17.72 20.80 -4.48
C HIS A 49 -18.00 19.31 -4.73
N PHE A 50 -17.72 18.85 -5.95
CA PHE A 50 -17.81 17.45 -6.38
C PHE A 50 -19.22 16.80 -6.31
N GLY A 51 -20.24 17.48 -5.77
CA GLY A 51 -21.58 16.93 -5.56
C GLY A 51 -21.65 15.89 -4.44
N ILE A 52 -20.69 15.91 -3.50
CA ILE A 52 -20.58 14.92 -2.43
C ILE A 52 -21.46 15.32 -1.25
N ARG A 53 -22.54 14.57 -1.03
CA ARG A 53 -23.44 14.77 0.12
C ARG A 53 -22.87 14.16 1.40
N LYS A 54 -23.30 14.66 2.56
CA LYS A 54 -22.89 14.19 3.89
C LYS A 54 -23.09 12.68 4.05
N GLU A 55 -24.19 12.13 3.53
CA GLU A 55 -24.52 10.71 3.64
C GLU A 55 -23.50 9.84 2.88
N ILE A 56 -22.95 10.35 1.78
CA ILE A 56 -21.92 9.65 1.00
C ILE A 56 -20.61 9.62 1.80
N VAL A 57 -20.24 10.73 2.44
CA VAL A 57 -19.08 10.81 3.35
C VAL A 57 -19.23 9.79 4.48
N GLN A 58 -20.37 9.79 5.16
CA GLN A 58 -20.64 8.86 6.25
C GLN A 58 -20.56 7.40 5.80
N LYS A 59 -21.28 7.03 4.73
CA LYS A 59 -21.24 5.66 4.19
C LYS A 59 -19.84 5.22 3.76
N THR A 60 -19.06 6.15 3.21
CA THR A 60 -17.67 5.87 2.81
C THR A 60 -16.80 5.56 4.03
N LEU A 61 -16.90 6.38 5.08
CA LEU A 61 -16.15 6.14 6.32
C LEU A 61 -16.62 4.86 7.03
N GLU A 62 -17.93 4.61 7.10
CA GLU A 62 -18.47 3.36 7.69
C GLU A 62 -17.91 2.13 6.99
N ARG A 63 -17.92 2.11 5.65
CA ARG A 63 -17.35 1.01 4.87
C ARG A 63 -15.85 0.90 5.05
N PHE A 64 -15.14 2.03 5.05
CA PHE A 64 -13.70 2.06 5.24
C PHE A 64 -13.29 1.48 6.59
N PHE A 65 -13.89 1.94 7.69
CA PHE A 65 -13.58 1.41 9.02
C PHE A 65 -14.13 0.01 9.25
N GLY A 66 -15.31 -0.31 8.72
CA GLY A 66 -15.86 -1.67 8.76
C GLY A 66 -14.98 -2.66 8.01
N THR A 67 -14.28 -2.19 6.98
CA THR A 67 -13.24 -2.95 6.30
C THR A 67 -11.99 -3.08 7.17
N LEU A 68 -11.53 -2.02 7.84
CA LEU A 68 -10.35 -2.09 8.71
C LEU A 68 -10.55 -3.01 9.93
N GLY A 69 -11.73 -2.99 10.55
CA GLY A 69 -12.00 -3.65 11.84
C GLY A 69 -11.63 -5.13 11.91
N PRO A 70 -12.12 -6.00 11.01
CA PRO A 70 -11.84 -7.43 11.04
C PRO A 70 -10.37 -7.80 10.75
N TYR A 71 -9.70 -7.07 9.85
CA TYR A 71 -8.33 -7.41 9.44
C TYR A 71 -7.26 -6.85 10.39
N ALA A 72 -7.63 -5.89 11.23
CA ALA A 72 -6.75 -5.24 12.20
C ALA A 72 -6.45 -6.12 13.43
N GLN A 73 -7.14 -7.25 13.63
CA GLN A 73 -6.94 -8.15 14.77
C GLN A 73 -5.65 -9.01 14.69
N HIS A 74 -4.95 -9.00 13.56
CA HIS A 74 -3.71 -9.77 13.37
C HIS A 74 -2.53 -8.80 13.29
N GLY A 75 -1.90 -8.54 14.45
CA GLY A 75 -0.95 -7.44 14.71
C GLY A 75 0.43 -7.48 14.05
N ASN A 76 0.58 -8.05 12.85
CA ASN A 76 1.85 -8.07 12.12
C ASN A 76 1.69 -7.44 10.74
N GLY A 77 2.78 -6.96 10.12
CA GLY A 77 2.81 -6.23 8.84
C GLY A 77 1.98 -6.80 7.67
N GLU A 78 1.50 -8.04 7.76
CA GLU A 78 0.36 -8.57 7.00
C GLU A 78 -0.88 -7.66 7.02
N THR A 79 -1.18 -6.92 8.09
CA THR A 79 -2.31 -5.99 8.17
C THR A 79 -2.20 -4.91 7.08
N ARG A 80 -1.00 -4.42 6.77
CA ARG A 80 -0.80 -3.38 5.75
C ARG A 80 -1.07 -3.94 4.36
N HIS A 81 -0.57 -5.13 4.08
CA HIS A 81 -0.75 -5.76 2.77
C HIS A 81 -2.18 -6.26 2.58
N ARG A 82 -2.80 -6.85 3.61
CA ARG A 82 -4.19 -7.27 3.62
C ARG A 82 -5.14 -6.10 3.53
N VAL A 83 -4.96 -5.02 4.30
CA VAL A 83 -5.82 -3.83 4.20
C VAL A 83 -5.64 -3.14 2.84
N ARG A 84 -4.43 -3.08 2.28
CA ARG A 84 -4.21 -2.61 0.91
C ARG A 84 -4.94 -3.50 -0.11
N GLN A 85 -4.85 -4.82 0.05
CA GLN A 85 -5.59 -5.77 -0.77
C GLN A 85 -7.10 -5.66 -0.59
N VAL A 86 -7.60 -5.35 0.61
CA VAL A 86 -9.04 -5.23 0.88
C VAL A 86 -9.56 -3.87 0.44
N LEU A 87 -8.80 -2.78 0.55
CA LEU A 87 -9.13 -1.49 -0.07
C LEU A 87 -9.11 -1.61 -1.59
N ARG A 88 -8.11 -2.32 -2.14
CA ARG A 88 -8.06 -2.65 -3.55
C ARG A 88 -9.24 -3.52 -3.95
N HIS A 89 -9.57 -4.56 -3.19
CA HIS A 89 -10.72 -5.41 -3.45
C HIS A 89 -12.04 -4.66 -3.30
N TYR A 90 -12.14 -3.70 -2.38
CA TYR A 90 -13.31 -2.84 -2.22
C TYR A 90 -13.50 -1.92 -3.43
N LEU A 91 -12.41 -1.29 -3.90
CA LEU A 91 -12.44 -0.44 -5.09
C LEU A 91 -12.57 -1.27 -6.38
N ASP A 92 -11.97 -2.45 -6.44
CA ASP A 92 -12.02 -3.38 -7.58
C ASP A 92 -13.36 -4.12 -7.63
N GLN A 93 -13.98 -4.52 -6.51
CA GLN A 93 -15.34 -5.10 -6.49
C GLN A 93 -16.38 -4.08 -6.95
N GLN A 94 -16.22 -2.80 -6.57
CA GLN A 94 -17.03 -1.71 -7.12
C GLN A 94 -16.83 -1.57 -8.65
N CYS A 95 -15.64 -1.93 -9.17
CA CYS A 95 -15.33 -1.89 -10.61
C CYS A 95 -15.69 -3.19 -11.37
N LEU A 96 -15.61 -4.37 -10.74
CA LEU A 96 -15.70 -5.69 -11.38
C LEU A 96 -17.13 -6.21 -11.42
N ASN A 97 -17.95 -5.88 -10.41
CA ASN A 97 -19.34 -6.34 -10.37
C ASN A 97 -20.26 -5.57 -11.31
N ASN A 98 -19.86 -4.38 -11.77
CA ASN A 98 -20.64 -3.55 -12.68
C ASN A 98 -19.72 -2.97 -13.76
N ALA A 99 -19.98 -3.30 -15.02
CA ALA A 99 -19.25 -2.78 -16.18
C ALA A 99 -19.34 -1.24 -16.23
N TYR A 100 -18.38 -0.52 -15.64
CA TYR A 100 -18.12 0.93 -15.77
C TYR A 100 -19.36 1.79 -16.08
N ARG A 101 -20.47 1.57 -15.37
CA ARG A 101 -21.69 2.34 -15.60
C ARG A 101 -21.52 3.73 -14.99
N PRO A 102 -22.11 4.78 -15.59
CA PRO A 102 -21.91 6.15 -15.12
C PRO A 102 -22.21 6.37 -13.62
N LYS A 103 -23.23 5.70 -13.07
CA LYS A 103 -23.59 5.82 -11.64
C LYS A 103 -22.57 5.17 -10.71
N ASP A 104 -21.97 4.05 -11.11
CA ASP A 104 -20.98 3.34 -10.33
C ASP A 104 -19.64 4.08 -10.34
N LEU A 105 -19.27 4.66 -11.50
CA LEU A 105 -18.12 5.54 -11.64
C LEU A 105 -18.24 6.79 -10.77
N GLN A 106 -19.42 7.42 -10.71
CA GLN A 106 -19.66 8.54 -9.81
C GLN A 106 -19.45 8.15 -8.33
N CYS A 107 -19.97 7.00 -7.91
CA CYS A 107 -19.80 6.51 -6.54
C CYS A 107 -18.31 6.25 -6.22
N LEU A 108 -17.60 5.64 -7.16
CA LEU A 108 -16.16 5.38 -7.05
C LEU A 108 -15.36 6.69 -7.00
N ARG A 109 -15.70 7.68 -7.83
CA ARG A 109 -15.09 9.03 -7.82
C ARG A 109 -15.26 9.69 -6.47
N HIS A 110 -16.48 9.73 -5.95
CA HIS A 110 -16.75 10.32 -4.64
C HIS A 110 -15.97 9.60 -3.53
N THR A 111 -15.96 8.26 -3.56
CA THR A 111 -15.22 7.43 -2.60
C THR A 111 -13.73 7.75 -2.63
N PHE A 112 -13.12 7.80 -3.81
CA PHE A 112 -11.72 8.12 -4.00
C PHE A 112 -11.39 9.53 -3.47
N VAL A 113 -12.16 10.54 -3.88
CA VAL A 113 -11.98 11.93 -3.44
C VAL A 113 -12.10 12.08 -1.92
N ILE A 114 -13.07 11.41 -1.29
CA ILE A 114 -13.24 11.39 0.18
C ILE A 114 -12.03 10.78 0.86
N LEU A 115 -11.56 9.62 0.39
CA LEU A 115 -10.44 8.91 0.99
C LEU A 115 -9.11 9.67 0.81
N VAL A 116 -8.89 10.34 -0.34
CA VAL A 116 -7.74 11.23 -0.55
C VAL A 116 -7.75 12.36 0.48
N GLN A 117 -8.90 13.01 0.67
CA GLN A 117 -9.01 14.11 1.63
C GLN A 117 -8.84 13.62 3.07
N LEU A 118 -9.34 12.43 3.39
CA LEU A 118 -9.11 11.79 4.68
C LEU A 118 -7.60 11.52 4.89
N ALA A 119 -6.92 10.96 3.88
CA ALA A 119 -5.49 10.67 3.95
C ALA A 119 -4.68 11.95 4.21
N ARG A 120 -4.97 13.02 3.46
CA ARG A 120 -4.29 14.31 3.62
C ARG A 120 -4.56 14.94 4.98
N LYS A 121 -5.82 14.99 5.41
CA LYS A 121 -6.22 15.67 6.66
C LYS A 121 -5.61 15.04 7.91
N TYR A 122 -5.44 13.72 7.89
CA TYR A 122 -4.91 12.96 9.02
C TYR A 122 -3.49 12.43 8.78
N GLU A 123 -2.84 12.87 7.69
CA GLU A 123 -1.48 12.49 7.28
C GLU A 123 -1.26 10.97 7.24
N SER A 124 -2.26 10.26 6.72
CA SER A 124 -2.21 8.81 6.55
C SER A 124 -1.37 8.43 5.34
N LEU A 125 -0.08 8.20 5.56
CA LEU A 125 0.83 7.73 4.50
C LEU A 125 0.38 6.38 3.91
N LEU A 126 -0.11 5.47 4.76
CA LEU A 126 -0.59 4.15 4.34
C LEU A 126 -1.81 4.24 3.42
N LEU A 127 -2.78 5.11 3.76
CA LEU A 127 -3.94 5.34 2.92
C LEU A 127 -3.54 6.02 1.61
N ALA A 128 -2.64 7.00 1.67
CA ALA A 128 -2.16 7.70 0.49
C ALA A 128 -1.43 6.76 -0.48
N GLU A 129 -0.58 5.86 0.02
CA GLU A 129 0.12 4.86 -0.80
C GLU A 129 -0.86 3.86 -1.46
N ALA A 130 -1.87 3.40 -0.70
CA ALA A 130 -2.90 2.51 -1.22
C ALA A 130 -3.72 3.19 -2.34
N LEU A 131 -4.08 4.46 -2.16
CA LEU A 131 -4.83 5.24 -3.15
C LEU A 131 -3.99 5.56 -4.39
N SER A 132 -2.70 5.87 -4.23
CA SER A 132 -1.78 6.08 -5.36
C SER A 132 -1.63 4.81 -6.20
N THR A 133 -1.44 3.66 -5.55
CA THR A 133 -1.38 2.36 -6.24
C THR A 133 -2.66 2.07 -7.02
N PHE A 134 -3.81 2.32 -6.39
CA PHE A 134 -5.11 2.14 -7.05
C PHE A 134 -5.21 3.03 -8.30
N TRP A 135 -4.88 4.32 -8.17
CA TRP A 135 -4.91 5.27 -9.27
C TRP A 135 -4.03 4.83 -10.43
N ASP A 136 -2.78 4.41 -10.18
CA ASP A 136 -1.87 3.98 -11.24
C ASP A 136 -2.38 2.78 -12.04
N GLN A 137 -3.12 1.88 -11.38
CA GLN A 137 -3.66 0.68 -11.99
C GLN A 137 -4.99 0.93 -12.71
N THR A 138 -5.80 1.88 -12.24
CA THR A 138 -7.15 2.11 -12.76
C THR A 138 -7.27 3.33 -13.67
N LYS A 139 -6.30 4.26 -13.67
CA LYS A 139 -6.35 5.51 -14.46
C LYS A 139 -6.67 5.31 -15.94
N SER A 140 -6.07 4.29 -16.56
CA SER A 140 -6.30 4.00 -17.99
C SER A 140 -7.73 3.54 -18.27
N LYS A 141 -8.35 2.82 -17.33
CA LYS A 141 -9.75 2.38 -17.42
C LYS A 141 -10.71 3.52 -17.12
N ILE A 142 -10.44 4.29 -16.07
CA ILE A 142 -11.23 5.49 -15.73
C ILE A 142 -11.24 6.46 -16.91
N ASN A 143 -10.09 6.74 -17.51
CA ASN A 143 -9.99 7.62 -18.69
C ASN A 143 -10.78 7.13 -19.91
N ARG A 144 -11.04 5.83 -20.05
CA ARG A 144 -11.81 5.26 -21.17
C ARG A 144 -13.31 5.31 -20.98
N HIS A 145 -13.78 5.29 -19.73
CA HIS A 145 -15.20 5.11 -19.43
C HIS A 145 -15.86 6.30 -18.72
N GLU A 146 -15.07 7.14 -18.04
CA GLU A 146 -15.57 8.33 -17.36
C GLU A 146 -15.76 9.48 -18.35
N LYS A 147 -16.77 10.32 -18.09
CA LYS A 147 -16.97 11.52 -18.89
C LYS A 147 -15.83 12.52 -18.67
N SER A 148 -15.42 13.22 -19.73
CA SER A 148 -14.33 14.19 -19.71
C SER A 148 -14.49 15.26 -18.61
N GLU A 149 -15.72 15.71 -18.37
CA GLU A 149 -16.08 16.69 -17.33
C GLU A 149 -15.73 16.23 -15.91
N TYR A 150 -15.74 14.92 -15.64
CA TYR A 150 -15.46 14.35 -14.32
C TYR A 150 -14.01 13.86 -14.15
N LEU A 151 -13.23 13.79 -15.25
CA LEU A 151 -11.81 13.41 -15.18
C LEU A 151 -10.96 14.44 -14.42
N ALA A 152 -11.36 15.71 -14.44
CA ALA A 152 -10.69 16.77 -13.71
C ALA A 152 -10.67 16.49 -12.19
N ASP A 153 -11.76 15.95 -11.64
CA ASP A 153 -11.88 15.64 -10.23
C ASP A 153 -10.95 14.50 -9.81
N TRP A 154 -10.87 13.47 -10.64
CA TRP A 154 -9.96 12.35 -10.47
C TRP A 154 -8.50 12.80 -10.45
N LYS A 155 -8.10 13.59 -11.46
CA LYS A 155 -6.75 14.13 -11.57
C LYS A 155 -6.40 15.05 -10.40
N LYS A 156 -7.29 15.98 -10.05
CA LYS A 156 -7.11 16.90 -8.92
C LYS A 156 -6.96 16.17 -7.58
N ALA A 157 -7.65 15.04 -7.40
CA ALA A 157 -7.49 14.21 -6.21
C ALA A 157 -6.16 13.43 -6.24
N ALA A 158 -5.74 12.92 -7.40
CA ALA A 158 -4.45 12.25 -7.56
C ALA A 158 -3.26 13.20 -7.35
N GLU A 159 -3.30 14.41 -7.91
CA GLU A 159 -2.28 15.46 -7.71
C GLU A 159 -2.09 15.75 -6.21
N LYS A 160 -3.18 15.84 -5.44
CA LYS A 160 -3.11 16.03 -3.98
C LYS A 160 -2.44 14.86 -3.25
N LEU A 161 -2.51 13.64 -3.78
CA LEU A 161 -1.78 12.50 -3.23
C LEU A 161 -0.28 12.69 -3.48
N GLU A 162 0.10 13.07 -4.69
CA GLU A 162 1.50 13.31 -5.06
C GLU A 162 2.12 14.46 -4.28
N GLU A 163 1.42 15.59 -4.11
CA GLU A 163 1.85 16.70 -3.25
C GLU A 163 2.10 16.24 -1.80
N SER A 164 1.25 15.36 -1.27
CA SER A 164 1.36 14.86 0.10
C SER A 164 2.51 13.87 0.27
N HIS A 165 2.89 13.15 -0.80
CA HIS A 165 4.02 12.21 -0.82
C HIS A 165 5.36 12.87 -1.17
N ALA A 166 5.37 13.87 -2.05
CA ALA A 166 6.59 14.55 -2.48
C ALA A 166 7.31 15.27 -1.32
N VAL A 167 6.57 15.68 -0.29
CA VAL A 167 7.11 16.33 0.92
C VAL A 167 7.87 15.36 1.83
N ARG A 168 7.72 14.04 1.66
CA ARG A 168 8.52 13.02 2.38
C ARG A 168 8.86 11.85 1.48
N PRO A 169 10.06 11.83 0.88
CA PRO A 169 10.55 10.64 0.21
C PRO A 169 10.48 9.44 1.15
N LEU A 170 9.86 8.35 0.70
CA LEU A 170 9.78 7.07 1.41
C LEU A 170 11.16 6.50 1.79
N SER A 171 12.24 7.06 1.23
CA SER A 171 13.63 6.85 1.63
C SER A 171 13.95 7.27 3.08
N ALA A 172 13.13 8.15 3.69
CA ALA A 172 13.34 8.66 5.04
C ALA A 172 12.69 7.81 6.15
N LEU A 173 11.98 6.71 5.80
CA LEU A 173 11.22 5.88 6.74
C LEU A 173 11.82 4.48 6.98
N ILE A 174 13.04 4.22 6.54
CA ILE A 174 13.84 3.15 7.14
C ILE A 174 14.35 3.72 8.46
N PRO A 175 13.93 3.21 9.64
CA PRO A 175 14.69 3.48 10.83
C PRO A 175 16.04 2.83 10.59
N GLN A 176 17.05 3.61 10.21
CA GLN A 176 18.42 3.19 10.39
C GLN A 176 18.56 2.91 11.87
N ARG A 177 18.43 1.62 12.23
CA ARG A 177 18.96 1.11 13.48
C ARG A 177 20.43 1.47 13.44
N HIS A 178 20.79 2.63 14.00
CA HIS A 178 22.13 2.88 14.46
C HIS A 178 22.36 1.90 15.60
N GLY A 179 22.68 0.66 15.22
CA GLY A 179 23.35 -0.27 16.11
C GLY A 179 24.64 0.43 16.52
N ARG A 180 24.66 0.99 17.73
CA ARG A 180 25.90 1.29 18.43
C ARG A 180 26.58 -0.06 18.66
N GLY A 181 27.30 -0.53 17.64
CA GLY A 181 28.24 -1.61 17.77
C GLY A 181 29.36 -1.13 18.68
N ARG A 182 29.30 -1.52 19.96
CA ARG A 182 30.49 -1.56 20.81
C ARG A 182 31.55 -2.40 20.10
N PRO A 183 32.80 -1.93 19.96
CA PRO A 183 33.87 -2.79 19.50
C PRO A 183 34.14 -3.86 20.57
N ALA A 184 34.12 -5.13 20.18
CA ALA A 184 34.60 -6.23 21.01
C ALA A 184 36.14 -6.19 21.09
N PRO A 185 36.77 -6.70 22.16
CA PRO A 185 38.21 -6.60 22.36
C PRO A 185 38.98 -7.45 21.34
N GLY A 186 40.06 -6.88 20.83
CA GLY A 186 40.92 -7.49 19.82
C GLY A 186 41.61 -8.75 20.32
N VAL A 187 41.36 -9.86 19.63
CA VAL A 187 42.17 -11.09 19.75
C VAL A 187 43.22 -11.05 18.65
N LYS A 188 44.49 -10.93 19.06
CA LYS A 188 45.66 -10.99 18.17
C LYS A 188 45.88 -12.43 17.74
N TYR A 189 45.78 -12.71 16.44
CA TYR A 189 46.43 -13.87 15.85
C TYR A 189 47.29 -13.46 14.65
N GLY A 190 48.60 -13.68 14.84
CA GLY A 190 49.46 -14.37 13.88
C GLY A 190 49.45 -13.90 12.43
N ARG A 191 50.41 -13.03 12.12
CA ARG A 191 50.98 -12.78 10.79
C ARG A 191 51.25 -14.10 10.04
N ARG A 192 50.57 -14.34 8.92
CA ARG A 192 51.11 -15.12 7.79
C ARG A 192 50.84 -14.36 6.50
N LYS A 193 51.93 -13.93 5.85
CA LYS A 193 51.93 -13.38 4.50
C LYS A 193 51.53 -14.50 3.54
N VAL A 194 50.51 -14.25 2.72
CA VAL A 194 50.30 -14.97 1.47
C VAL A 194 50.14 -13.90 0.41
N ASP A 195 51.16 -13.77 -0.44
CA ASP A 195 51.17 -12.87 -1.58
C ASP A 195 50.27 -13.47 -2.67
N PHE A 196 49.04 -12.99 -2.81
CA PHE A 196 48.26 -13.17 -4.02
C PHE A 196 48.34 -11.88 -4.84
N ARG A 197 49.19 -11.89 -5.88
CA ARG A 197 49.07 -10.98 -7.01
C ARG A 197 47.74 -11.29 -7.71
N LEU A 198 46.81 -10.34 -7.66
CA LEU A 198 45.66 -10.30 -8.55
C LEU A 198 46.04 -9.39 -9.73
N ASP A 199 46.35 -10.02 -10.86
CA ASP A 199 46.42 -9.33 -12.15
C ASP A 199 45.07 -8.69 -12.44
N ALA A 200 45.07 -7.37 -12.59
CA ALA A 200 43.93 -6.60 -13.01
C ALA A 200 43.67 -6.85 -14.50
N GLN A 201 42.80 -7.81 -14.81
CA GLN A 201 42.25 -7.93 -16.15
C GLN A 201 41.12 -6.89 -16.30
N ALA A 202 41.44 -5.81 -17.00
CA ALA A 202 40.48 -4.77 -17.36
C ALA A 202 39.44 -5.35 -18.33
N PHE A 203 38.32 -5.82 -17.81
CA PHE A 203 37.11 -5.99 -18.60
C PHE A 203 36.41 -4.63 -18.69
N ALA A 204 36.57 -3.99 -19.85
CA ALA A 204 35.71 -2.92 -20.30
C ALA A 204 34.24 -3.41 -20.24
N ASN A 205 33.42 -2.76 -19.41
CA ASN A 205 32.02 -3.08 -19.24
C ASN A 205 31.19 -2.06 -20.05
N PRO A 206 30.65 -2.41 -21.23
CA PRO A 206 29.80 -1.53 -22.00
C PRO A 206 28.37 -1.66 -21.46
N ALA A 207 28.07 -1.00 -20.35
CA ALA A 207 26.71 -1.00 -19.78
C ALA A 207 26.14 0.40 -19.54
N TRP A 208 26.77 1.43 -20.13
CA TRP A 208 26.28 2.81 -20.10
C TRP A 208 26.20 3.35 -21.52
N ALA A 209 25.22 2.88 -22.27
CA ALA A 209 24.71 3.57 -23.46
C ALA A 209 23.18 3.35 -23.54
N PRO A 210 22.39 4.39 -23.83
CA PRO A 210 20.94 4.32 -23.85
C PRO A 210 20.49 3.64 -25.16
N HIS A 211 19.90 2.45 -25.06
CA HIS A 211 19.18 1.88 -26.18
C HIS A 211 17.76 2.45 -26.22
N GLY A 212 17.55 3.42 -27.12
CA GLY A 212 16.24 3.63 -27.73
C GLY A 212 15.84 2.34 -28.45
N ILE A 213 14.67 1.79 -28.09
CA ILE A 213 14.11 0.61 -28.74
C ILE A 213 12.83 1.03 -29.44
N ALA A 214 12.95 1.22 -30.75
CA ALA A 214 11.87 1.04 -31.71
C ALA A 214 11.43 -0.44 -31.72
N PRO A 215 10.19 -0.76 -32.11
CA PRO A 215 9.61 -2.09 -31.93
C PRO A 215 10.21 -3.09 -32.93
N VAL A 216 11.05 -4.00 -32.43
CA VAL A 216 11.51 -5.19 -33.17
C VAL A 216 10.62 -6.36 -32.78
N GLY A 217 10.03 -7.01 -33.78
CA GLY A 217 9.04 -8.06 -33.62
C GLY A 217 9.56 -9.29 -32.88
N TYR A 218 9.13 -9.45 -31.63
CA TYR A 218 9.22 -10.73 -30.93
C TYR A 218 8.06 -11.62 -31.39
N ARG A 219 8.38 -12.85 -31.83
CA ARG A 219 7.37 -13.89 -32.09
C ARG A 219 6.62 -14.15 -30.79
N ARG A 220 5.29 -14.05 -30.88
CA ARG A 220 4.30 -14.13 -29.79
C ARG A 220 4.51 -15.33 -28.85
N ASP A 221 5.07 -16.42 -29.36
CA ASP A 221 5.20 -17.69 -28.65
C ASP A 221 6.31 -17.71 -27.59
N GLU A 222 7.41 -16.96 -27.78
CA GLU A 222 8.53 -16.93 -26.83
C GLU A 222 8.20 -16.14 -25.54
N TYR A 223 7.33 -15.13 -25.67
CA TYR A 223 6.88 -14.32 -24.53
C TYR A 223 6.07 -15.15 -23.52
N PHE A 224 5.16 -16.00 -24.02
CA PHE A 224 4.34 -16.86 -23.17
C PHE A 224 5.15 -17.99 -22.54
N ALA A 225 6.14 -18.56 -23.25
CA ALA A 225 7.05 -19.55 -22.68
C ALA A 225 7.87 -18.96 -21.51
N LYS A 226 8.32 -17.70 -21.64
CA LYS A 226 9.04 -17.00 -20.57
C LYS A 226 8.15 -16.70 -19.36
N LEU A 227 6.91 -16.29 -19.58
CA LEU A 227 5.93 -16.08 -18.49
C LEU A 227 5.61 -17.38 -17.75
N ASN A 228 5.43 -18.49 -18.46
CA ASN A 228 5.17 -19.79 -17.86
C ASN A 228 6.37 -20.29 -17.02
N ARG A 229 7.61 -20.06 -17.47
CA ARG A 229 8.81 -20.35 -16.66
C ARG A 229 8.85 -19.54 -15.35
N ILE A 230 8.51 -18.25 -15.41
CA ILE A 230 8.51 -17.39 -14.22
C ILE A 230 7.43 -17.84 -13.22
N GLN A 231 6.23 -18.20 -13.71
CA GLN A 231 5.16 -18.70 -12.86
C GLN A 231 5.50 -20.06 -12.22
N HIS A 232 6.22 -20.93 -12.95
CA HIS A 232 6.73 -22.19 -12.41
C HIS A 232 7.72 -21.95 -11.26
N GLN A 233 8.70 -21.07 -11.47
CA GLN A 233 9.69 -20.72 -10.43
C GLN A 233 9.05 -20.12 -9.18
N GLN A 234 8.00 -19.30 -9.33
CA GLN A 234 7.25 -18.76 -8.20
C GLN A 234 6.51 -19.84 -7.41
N ARG A 235 6.00 -20.89 -8.08
CA ARG A 235 5.33 -22.01 -7.43
C ARG A 235 6.33 -22.86 -6.64
N GLU A 236 7.48 -23.19 -7.22
CA GLU A 236 8.55 -23.94 -6.54
C GLU A 236 9.09 -23.17 -5.31
N MET A 237 9.27 -21.86 -5.43
CA MET A 237 9.63 -21.02 -4.28
C MET A 237 8.58 -21.04 -3.18
N LYS A 238 7.29 -21.08 -3.54
CA LYS A 238 6.21 -21.13 -2.55
C LYS A 238 6.19 -22.46 -1.79
N GLU A 239 6.33 -23.58 -2.51
CA GLU A 239 6.36 -24.92 -1.91
C GLU A 239 7.58 -25.13 -1.01
N THR A 240 8.75 -24.60 -1.41
CA THR A 240 9.96 -24.66 -0.58
C THR A 240 9.81 -23.84 0.71
N LEU A 241 9.19 -22.65 0.65
CA LEU A 241 8.90 -21.84 1.83
C LEU A 241 7.88 -22.51 2.77
N GLU A 242 6.85 -23.15 2.24
CA GLU A 242 5.86 -23.89 3.04
C GLU A 242 6.51 -25.10 3.76
N ASN A 243 7.42 -25.81 3.09
CA ASN A 243 8.17 -26.92 3.69
C ASN A 243 9.13 -26.44 4.79
N VAL A 244 9.81 -25.30 4.59
CA VAL A 244 10.67 -24.69 5.61
C VAL A 244 9.84 -24.27 6.84
N ASN A 245 8.68 -23.63 6.63
CA ASN A 245 7.78 -23.27 7.74
C ASN A 245 7.28 -24.51 8.50
N GLY A 246 6.89 -25.57 7.79
CA GLY A 246 6.47 -26.82 8.43
C GLY A 246 7.57 -27.48 9.27
N LYS A 247 8.84 -27.36 8.87
CA LYS A 247 9.98 -27.83 9.68
C LYS A 247 10.23 -26.93 10.89
N LEU A 248 10.07 -25.62 10.74
CA LEU A 248 10.24 -24.64 11.81
C LEU A 248 9.16 -24.81 12.89
N ASP A 249 7.91 -25.05 12.50
CA ASP A 249 6.81 -25.33 13.42
C ASP A 249 7.01 -26.64 14.21
N ARG A 250 7.62 -27.66 13.58
CA ARG A 250 7.98 -28.92 14.27
C ARG A 250 9.09 -28.72 15.30
N LEU A 251 10.07 -27.87 15.01
CA LEU A 251 11.13 -27.53 15.97
C LEU A 251 10.60 -26.69 17.14
N ILE A 252 9.66 -25.78 16.88
CA ILE A 252 9.04 -24.96 17.94
C ILE A 252 8.14 -25.81 18.84
N ARG A 253 7.40 -26.78 18.29
CA ARG A 253 6.53 -27.68 19.08
C ARG A 253 7.29 -28.81 19.78
N GLY A 254 8.46 -29.23 19.30
CA GLY A 254 9.29 -30.26 19.94
C GLY A 254 10.22 -29.75 21.04
N ALA A 255 10.21 -28.44 21.31
CA ALA A 255 11.07 -27.81 22.31
C ALA A 255 10.36 -27.56 23.68
N TYR A 256 9.20 -28.17 23.89
CA TYR A 256 8.46 -28.19 25.17
C TYR A 256 8.20 -29.63 25.61
#